data_AF-A0A7X6DEK4-F1
#
_entry.id   AF-A0A7X6DEK4-F1
#
_cell.length_a   1.000
_cell.length_b   1.000
_cell.length_c   1.000
_cell.angle_alpha   90.00
_cell.angle_beta   90.00
_cell.angle_gamma   90.00
#
_symmetry.space_group_name_H-M   'P 1'
#
loop_
_entity.id
_entity.type
_entity.pdbx_description
1 polymer ?
#
loop_
_entity_poly.entity_id
_entity_poly.type
_entity_poly.pdbx_seq_one_letter_code
_entity_poly.pdbx_strand_id
1 'polypeptide(L)'
;MAHGPGAPQTADAPASPVAKILPFVSVATMVMTLPQIWTVWVDGQVAGVSLLSWGTYLLGACLWFIHGLARRDKAIYVACIGWILLNGAVVLGVLVQR
;
A
#
# COMPACT_ATOMS: atom_id res chain seq x y z
N MET A 1 -35.92 -34.40 13.31
CA MET A 1 -36.10 -33.07 13.94
C MET A 1 -35.33 -32.07 13.10
N ALA A 2 -35.96 -30.97 12.73
CA ALA A 2 -35.64 -30.13 11.58
C ALA A 2 -34.32 -29.35 11.68
N HIS A 3 -33.59 -29.27 10.56
CA HIS A 3 -32.66 -28.19 10.25
C HIS A 3 -33.44 -26.86 10.27
N GLY A 4 -33.16 -25.99 11.24
CA GLY A 4 -33.68 -24.63 11.25
C GLY A 4 -33.11 -23.82 10.07
N PRO A 5 -33.90 -22.92 9.45
CA PRO A 5 -33.49 -22.18 8.26
C PRO A 5 -32.39 -21.18 8.61
N GLY A 6 -31.36 -21.12 7.77
CA GLY A 6 -30.32 -20.11 7.84
C GLY A 6 -30.93 -18.71 7.78
N ALA A 7 -30.82 -17.96 8.87
CA ALA A 7 -31.07 -16.53 8.84
C ALA A 7 -29.96 -15.87 8.01
N PRO A 8 -30.29 -15.05 7.00
CA PRO A 8 -29.29 -14.24 6.32
C PRO A 8 -28.73 -13.24 7.34
N GLN A 9 -27.42 -13.33 7.60
CA GLN A 9 -26.70 -12.28 8.33
C GLN A 9 -26.56 -11.07 7.40
N THR A 10 -27.65 -10.33 7.16
CA THR A 10 -27.60 -8.97 6.63
C THR A 10 -27.19 -8.04 7.76
N ALA A 11 -25.92 -8.09 8.13
CA ALA A 11 -25.30 -7.04 8.93
C ALA A 11 -24.96 -5.88 7.98
N ASP A 12 -25.97 -5.13 7.54
CA ASP A 12 -25.76 -3.79 7.02
C ASP A 12 -25.37 -2.89 8.20
N ALA A 13 -24.10 -3.01 8.61
CA ALA A 13 -23.53 -2.11 9.60
C ALA A 13 -23.55 -0.68 9.01
N PRO A 14 -23.98 0.34 9.79
CA PRO A 14 -23.95 1.72 9.32
C PRO A 14 -22.51 2.08 8.93
N ALA A 15 -22.33 2.69 7.75
CA ALA A 15 -21.03 3.08 7.24
C ALA A 15 -20.30 3.97 8.26
N SER A 16 -19.34 3.38 8.98
CA SER A 16 -18.60 4.08 10.03
C SER A 16 -17.87 5.28 9.41
N PRO A 17 -17.77 6.42 10.10
CA PRO A 17 -16.99 7.56 9.59
C PRO A 17 -15.56 7.17 9.19
N VAL A 18 -14.98 6.19 9.90
CA VAL A 18 -13.66 5.62 9.61
C VAL A 18 -13.63 4.95 8.23
N ALA A 19 -14.64 4.16 7.85
CA ALA A 19 -14.70 3.49 6.57
C ALA A 19 -14.75 4.46 5.38
N LYS A 20 -15.28 5.67 5.57
CA LYS A 20 -15.30 6.74 4.55
C LYS A 20 -13.95 7.45 4.41
N ILE A 21 -13.23 7.62 5.53
CA ILE A 21 -11.94 8.33 5.56
C ILE A 21 -10.79 7.43 5.12
N LEU A 22 -10.90 6.11 5.34
CA LEU A 22 -9.83 5.15 5.08
C LEU A 22 -9.27 5.22 3.65
N PRO A 23 -10.09 5.23 2.58
CA PRO A 23 -9.57 5.32 1.22
C PRO A 23 -8.84 6.64 0.95
N PHE A 24 -9.34 7.74 1.51
CA PHE A 24 -8.70 9.05 1.38
C PHE A 24 -7.33 9.06 2.06
N VAL A 25 -7.24 8.54 3.28
CA VAL A 25 -5.97 8.44 4.01
C VAL A 25 -4.99 7.52 3.27
N SER A 26 -5.46 6.40 2.72
CA SER A 26 -4.61 5.50 1.94
C SER A 26 -4.03 6.15 0.68
N VAL A 27 -4.79 6.98 -0.02
CA VAL A 27 -4.28 7.72 -1.18
C VAL A 27 -3.35 8.85 -0.73
N ALA A 28 -3.72 9.57 0.33
CA ALA A 28 -2.92 10.66 0.88
C ALA A 28 -1.53 10.19 1.31
N THR A 29 -1.41 9.02 1.95
CA THR A 29 -0.10 8.46 2.34
C THR A 29 0.76 8.11 1.13
N MET A 30 0.17 7.59 0.06
CA MET A 30 0.89 7.34 -1.19
C MET A 30 1.36 8.64 -1.83
N VAL A 31 0.50 9.67 -1.89
CA VAL A 31 0.86 11.01 -2.41
C VAL A 31 1.98 11.64 -1.60
N MET A 32 1.98 11.48 -0.28
CA MET A 32 3.05 11.97 0.60
C MET A 32 4.39 11.25 0.42
N THR A 33 4.44 10.16 -0.37
CA THR A 33 5.69 9.53 -0.79
C THR A 33 6.32 10.23 -1.99
N LEU A 34 5.55 11.01 -2.77
CA LEU A 34 6.07 11.74 -3.93
C LEU A 34 7.14 12.79 -3.58
N PRO A 35 6.99 13.61 -2.52
CA PRO A 35 8.06 14.51 -2.09
C PRO A 35 9.36 13.76 -1.78
N GLN A 36 9.29 12.58 -1.15
CA GLN A 36 10.46 11.77 -0.86
C GLN A 36 11.16 11.26 -2.14
N ILE A 37 10.39 10.93 -3.17
CA ILE A 37 10.93 10.55 -4.49
C ILE A 37 11.59 11.77 -5.13
N TRP A 38 10.96 12.96 -5.05
CA TRP A 38 11.52 14.19 -5.58
C TRP A 38 12.85 14.56 -4.92
N THR A 39 12.94 14.54 -3.58
CA THR A 39 14.18 14.91 -2.87
C THR A 39 15.34 14.00 -3.20
N VAL A 40 15.04 12.71 -3.44
CA VAL A 40 16.03 11.79 -3.97
C VAL A 40 16.36 12.22 -5.41
N TRP A 41 15.45 12.05 -6.37
CA TRP A 41 15.75 12.20 -7.80
C TRP A 41 16.23 13.58 -8.26
N VAL A 42 15.70 14.66 -7.69
CA VAL A 42 15.98 16.04 -8.12
C VAL A 42 17.05 16.69 -7.25
N ASP A 43 16.90 16.62 -5.92
CA ASP A 43 17.83 17.31 -5.03
C ASP A 43 19.11 16.48 -4.75
N GLY A 44 19.12 15.20 -5.14
CA GLY A 44 20.23 14.29 -4.87
C GLY A 44 20.37 13.92 -3.38
N GLN A 45 19.38 14.28 -2.56
CA GLN A 45 19.48 14.21 -1.10
C GLN A 45 19.06 12.83 -0.61
N VAL A 46 20.04 11.94 -0.51
CA VAL A 46 19.87 10.59 0.05
C VAL A 46 20.27 10.49 1.52
N ALA A 47 20.81 11.56 2.11
CA ALA A 47 21.21 11.61 3.51
C ALA A 47 19.99 11.39 4.43
N GLY A 48 20.05 10.37 5.28
CA GLY A 48 18.94 9.97 6.16
C GLY A 48 17.92 9.02 5.51
N VAL A 49 18.01 8.77 4.20
CA VAL A 49 17.14 7.79 3.51
C VAL A 49 17.71 6.38 3.67
N SER A 50 17.05 5.58 4.51
CA SER A 50 17.48 4.21 4.81
C SER A 50 17.10 3.22 3.70
N LEU A 51 18.09 2.80 2.90
CA LEU A 51 17.91 1.78 1.86
C LEU A 51 17.32 0.47 2.41
N LEU A 52 17.73 0.07 3.62
CA LEU A 52 17.19 -1.14 4.27
C LEU A 52 15.69 -1.00 4.57
N SER A 53 15.26 0.17 5.04
CA SER A 53 13.85 0.43 5.37
C SER A 53 13.00 0.40 4.10
N TRP A 54 13.38 1.17 3.08
CA TRP A 54 12.66 1.22 1.80
C TRP A 54 12.69 -0.10 1.05
N GLY A 55 13.81 -0.83 1.12
CA GLY A 55 13.92 -2.19 0.59
C GLY A 55 12.99 -3.18 1.30
N THR A 56 12.88 -3.10 2.64
CA THR A 56 11.96 -3.95 3.41
C THR A 56 10.51 -3.64 3.05
N TYR A 57 10.15 -2.37 2.87
CA TYR A 57 8.81 -1.98 2.42
C TYR A 57 8.50 -2.46 1.00
N LEU A 58 9.47 -2.39 0.09
CA LEU A 58 9.35 -2.92 -1.26
C LEU A 58 9.13 -4.45 -1.23
N LEU A 59 9.92 -5.19 -0.46
CA LEU A 59 9.75 -6.63 -0.29
C LEU A 59 8.38 -6.97 0.31
N GLY A 60 7.95 -6.25 1.34
CA GLY A 60 6.62 -6.41 1.93
C GLY A 60 5.50 -6.17 0.91
N ALA A 61 5.62 -5.12 0.10
CA ALA A 61 4.64 -4.81 -0.95
C ALA A 61 4.59 -5.91 -2.02
N CYS A 62 5.74 -6.49 -2.41
CA CYS A 62 5.80 -7.64 -3.31
C CYS A 62 5.12 -8.89 -2.72
N LEU A 63 5.36 -9.20 -1.44
CA LEU A 63 4.72 -10.34 -0.77
C LEU A 63 3.19 -10.15 -0.70
N TRP A 64 2.74 -8.94 -0.35
CA TRP A 64 1.31 -8.62 -0.34
C TRP A 64 0.68 -8.62 -1.72
N PHE A 65 1.41 -8.21 -2.75
CA PHE A 65 0.96 -8.30 -4.14
C PHE A 65 0.71 -9.76 -4.54
N ILE A 66 1.65 -10.67 -4.23
CA ILE A 66 1.50 -12.11 -4.48
C ILE A 66 0.28 -12.65 -3.74
N HIS A 67 0.11 -12.28 -2.47
CA HIS A 67 -1.04 -12.70 -1.66
C HIS A 67 -2.38 -12.16 -2.23
N GLY A 68 -2.43 -10.88 -2.62
CA GLY A 68 -3.61 -10.26 -3.22
C GLY A 68 -3.98 -10.90 -4.56
N LEU A 69 -2.98 -11.23 -5.37
CA LEU A 69 -3.16 -11.94 -6.64
C LEU A 69 -3.72 -13.36 -6.41
N ALA A 70 -3.20 -14.08 -5.43
CA ALA A 70 -3.68 -15.41 -5.06
C ALA A 70 -5.16 -15.40 -4.62
N ARG A 71 -5.61 -14.33 -3.94
CA ARG A 71 -7.01 -14.13 -3.53
C ARG A 71 -7.90 -13.47 -4.59
N ARG A 72 -7.33 -13.04 -5.72
CA ARG A 72 -8.01 -12.25 -6.78
C ARG A 72 -8.69 -10.98 -6.24
N ASP A 73 -8.16 -10.41 -5.17
CA ASP A 73 -8.68 -9.18 -4.57
C ASP A 73 -8.08 -7.96 -5.26
N LYS A 74 -8.89 -7.34 -6.13
CA LYS A 74 -8.51 -6.15 -6.92
C LYS A 74 -8.15 -4.95 -6.05
N ALA A 75 -8.80 -4.77 -4.90
CA ALA A 75 -8.51 -3.64 -4.03
C ALA A 75 -7.10 -3.76 -3.44
N ILE A 76 -6.70 -4.99 -3.08
CA ILE A 76 -5.39 -5.26 -2.49
C ILE A 76 -4.29 -5.16 -3.55
N TYR A 77 -4.36 -5.92 -4.65
CA TYR A 77 -3.21 -5.98 -5.56
C TYR A 77 -2.98 -4.66 -6.31
N VAL A 78 -4.02 -3.86 -6.59
CA VAL A 78 -3.86 -2.53 -7.21
C VAL A 78 -3.12 -1.56 -6.27
N ALA A 79 -3.47 -1.55 -4.98
CA ALA A 79 -2.75 -0.76 -3.98
C ALA A 79 -1.29 -1.21 -3.87
N CYS A 80 -1.03 -2.53 -3.90
CA CYS A 80 0.33 -3.07 -3.87
C CYS A 80 1.16 -2.63 -5.08
N ILE A 81 0.59 -2.62 -6.29
CA ILE A 81 1.30 -2.11 -7.49
C ILE A 81 1.79 -0.69 -7.25
N GLY A 82 0.93 0.19 -6.74
CA GLY A 82 1.31 1.57 -6.46
C GLY A 82 2.44 1.68 -5.43
N TRP A 83 2.37 0.89 -4.34
CA TRP A 83 3.44 0.86 -3.34
C TRP A 83 4.76 0.29 -3.87
N ILE A 84 4.71 -0.73 -4.74
CA ILE A 84 5.89 -1.29 -5.40
C ILE A 84 6.56 -0.22 -6.26
N LEU A 85 5.79 0.53 -7.05
CA LEU A 85 6.32 1.60 -7.90
C LEU A 85 6.94 2.73 -7.07
N LEU A 86 6.25 3.19 -6.02
CA LEU A 86 6.74 4.28 -5.17
C LEU A 86 8.00 3.88 -4.38
N ASN A 87 7.95 2.74 -3.69
CA ASN A 87 9.10 2.24 -2.92
C ASN A 87 10.28 1.91 -3.86
N GLY A 88 9.98 1.33 -5.03
CA GLY A 88 10.97 1.05 -6.07
C GLY A 88 11.64 2.33 -6.57
N ALA A 89 10.89 3.39 -6.82
CA ALA A 89 11.44 4.68 -7.23
C ALA A 89 12.39 5.27 -6.17
N VAL A 90 12.05 5.18 -4.87
CA VAL A 90 12.94 5.62 -3.80
C VAL A 90 14.21 4.75 -3.73
N VAL A 91 14.06 3.42 -3.73
CA VAL A 91 15.21 2.49 -3.68
C VAL A 91 16.15 2.71 -4.86
N LEU A 92 15.62 2.79 -6.08
CA LEU A 92 16.40 3.02 -7.29
C LEU A 92 17.09 4.39 -7.26
N GLY A 93 16.37 5.44 -6.86
CA GLY A 93 16.96 6.78 -6.76
C GLY A 93 18.11 6.83 -5.74
N VAL A 94 17.93 6.19 -4.59
CA VAL A 94 19.01 6.08 -3.60
C VAL A 94 20.20 5.33 -4.19
N LEU A 95 20.00 4.21 -4.88
CA LEU A 95 21.10 3.43 -5.48
C LEU A 95 21.85 4.20 -6.57
N VAL A 96 21.17 5.03 -7.35
CA VAL A 96 21.78 5.82 -8.44
C VAL A 96 22.59 7.01 -7.92
N GLN A 97 22.24 7.56 -6.76
CA GLN A 97 22.85 8.77 -6.20
C GLN A 97 23.85 8.51 -5.07
N ARG A 98 24.00 7.26 -4.65
CA ARG A 98 25.07 6.83 -3.74
C ARG A 98 26.41 6.86 -4.45
#